data_AF-A0A842RN26-F1
#
_entry.id   AF-A0A842RN26-F1
#
_cell.length_a   1.000
_cell.length_b   1.000
_cell.length_c   1.000
_cell.angle_alpha   90.00
_cell.angle_beta   90.00
_cell.angle_gamma   90.00
#
_symmetry.space_group_name_H-M   'P 1'
#
loop_
_entity.id
_entity.type
_entity.pdbx_description
1 polymer ?
#
loop_
_entity_poly.entity_id
_entity_poly.type
_entity_poly.pdbx_seq_one_letter_code
_entity_poly.pdbx_strand_id
1 'polypeptide(L)'
;MIDYFQFFPYQQFRISQEKIIKQIESSGRSHKNILLLGPNGLGKTIIALSALLPIAIENDLRILYLCRTHSQNTRVINELIKISEHMKELNLDLNVNGLSIRGRNEMCLNET
;
A
#
# COMPACT_ATOMS: atom_id res chain seq x y z
N MET A 1 13.94 -8.00 10.84
CA MET A 1 14.09 -7.40 9.50
C MET A 1 12.70 -7.30 8.92
N ILE A 2 12.29 -6.12 8.46
CA ILE A 2 10.93 -5.89 7.96
C ILE A 2 10.92 -6.29 6.48
N ASP A 3 10.01 -7.18 6.10
CA ASP A 3 9.97 -7.78 4.76
C ASP A 3 8.58 -7.61 4.12
N TYR A 4 8.52 -7.55 2.78
CA TYR A 4 7.28 -7.26 2.05
C TYR A 4 6.18 -8.30 2.28
N PHE A 5 6.52 -9.56 2.63
CA PHE A 5 5.54 -10.60 2.96
C PHE A 5 4.67 -10.22 4.15
N GLN A 6 5.22 -9.50 5.14
CA GLN A 6 4.48 -9.05 6.32
C GLN A 6 3.36 -8.06 5.96
N PHE A 7 3.44 -7.45 4.76
CA PHE A 7 2.48 -6.49 4.24
C PHE A 7 1.70 -7.03 3.05
N PHE A 8 1.70 -8.34 2.81
CA PHE A 8 0.97 -8.97 1.71
C PHE A 8 -0.14 -9.89 2.26
N PRO A 9 -1.39 -9.40 2.39
CA PRO A 9 -2.46 -10.06 3.14
C PRO A 9 -3.17 -11.19 2.38
N TYR A 10 -2.59 -11.65 1.27
CA TYR A 10 -3.18 -12.71 0.45
C TYR A 10 -2.34 -13.97 0.56
N GLN A 11 -2.99 -15.13 0.60
CA GLN A 11 -2.35 -16.43 0.83
C GLN A 11 -1.20 -16.74 -0.14
N GLN A 12 -1.27 -16.25 -1.38
CA GLN A 12 -0.27 -16.50 -2.40
C GLN A 12 -0.15 -15.34 -3.38
N PHE A 13 1.05 -15.15 -3.92
CA PHE A 13 1.30 -14.24 -5.03
C PHE A 13 0.73 -14.82 -6.32
N ARG A 14 0.09 -13.97 -7.12
CA ARG A 14 -0.16 -14.29 -8.52
C ARG A 14 1.13 -14.17 -9.33
N ILE A 15 1.11 -14.72 -10.54
CA ILE A 15 2.22 -14.69 -11.49
C ILE A 15 2.79 -13.26 -11.57
N SER A 16 4.11 -13.18 -11.41
CA SER A 16 4.91 -11.94 -11.46
C SER A 16 4.73 -10.93 -10.32
N GLN A 17 3.74 -11.04 -9.43
CA GLN A 17 3.52 -10.04 -8.38
C GLN A 17 4.73 -9.89 -7.46
N GLU A 18 5.25 -11.00 -6.94
CA GLU A 18 6.41 -11.02 -6.04
C GLU A 18 7.66 -10.41 -6.73
N LYS A 19 7.87 -10.73 -8.01
CA LYS A 19 8.96 -10.15 -8.80
C LYS A 19 8.83 -8.63 -8.92
N ILE A 20 7.61 -8.13 -9.15
CA ILE A 20 7.34 -6.69 -9.26
C ILE A 20 7.53 -6.01 -7.90
N ILE A 21 7.08 -6.63 -6.81
CA ILE A 21 7.29 -6.12 -5.44
C ILE A 21 8.78 -5.93 -5.18
N LYS A 22 9.60 -6.95 -5.43
CA LYS A 22 11.07 -6.89 -5.27
C LYS A 22 11.70 -5.79 -6.12
N GLN A 23 11.23 -5.59 -7.35
CA GLN A 23 11.72 -4.52 -8.23
C GLN A 23 11.37 -3.11 -7.71
N ILE A 24 10.13 -2.91 -7.25
CA ILE A 24 9.69 -1.64 -6.66
C ILE A 24 10.48 -1.38 -5.37
N GLU A 25 10.62 -2.37 -4.51
CA GLU A 25 11.33 -2.26 -3.24
C GLU A 25 12.81 -1.90 -3.49
N SER A 26 13.49 -2.63 -4.37
CA SER A 26 14.89 -2.35 -4.74
C SER A 26 15.08 -0.93 -5.30
N SER A 27 14.15 -0.47 -6.14
CA SER A 27 14.15 0.91 -6.66
C SER A 27 13.95 1.94 -5.55
N GLY A 28 12.97 1.71 -4.66
CA GLY A 28 12.67 2.59 -3.54
C GLY A 28 13.82 2.72 -2.56
N ARG A 29 14.46 1.59 -2.20
CA ARG A 29 15.67 1.55 -1.35
C ARG A 29 16.86 2.25 -2.00
N SER A 30 16.93 2.26 -3.33
CA SER A 30 17.97 2.97 -4.09
C SER A 30 17.62 4.43 -4.39
N HIS A 31 16.51 4.96 -3.85
CA HIS A 31 15.99 6.29 -4.14
C HIS A 31 15.80 6.58 -5.63
N LYS A 32 15.39 5.56 -6.41
CA LYS A 32 15.15 5.64 -7.85
C LYS A 32 13.66 5.64 -8.16
N ASN A 33 13.30 6.31 -9.24
CA ASN A 33 11.96 6.25 -9.83
C ASN A 33 11.74 4.93 -10.57
N ILE A 34 10.53 4.37 -10.47
CA ILE A 34 10.11 3.18 -11.21
C ILE A 34 8.80 3.44 -11.96
N LEU A 35 8.70 2.93 -13.18
CA LEU A 35 7.48 2.94 -13.99
C LEU A 35 6.94 1.51 -14.11
N LEU A 36 5.74 1.27 -13.58
CA LEU A 36 5.06 0.00 -13.67
C LEU A 36 3.90 0.08 -14.66
N LEU A 37 3.98 -0.69 -15.75
CA LEU A 37 2.84 -0.96 -16.63
C LEU A 37 2.19 -2.28 -16.20
N GLY A 38 0.90 -2.23 -15.85
CA GLY A 38 0.20 -3.42 -15.39
C GLY A 38 -1.31 -3.37 -15.68
N PRO A 39 -1.91 -4.48 -16.13
CA PRO A 39 -3.33 -4.55 -16.42
C PRO A 39 -4.19 -4.35 -15.16
N ASN A 40 -5.50 -4.17 -15.37
CA ASN A 40 -6.45 -4.22 -14.26
C ASN A 40 -6.46 -5.62 -13.65
N GLY A 41 -6.72 -5.71 -12.34
CA GLY A 41 -6.68 -6.98 -11.62
C GLY A 41 -5.27 -7.53 -11.29
N LEU A 42 -4.19 -6.87 -11.73
CA LEU A 42 -2.81 -7.22 -11.34
C LEU A 42 -2.57 -7.06 -9.82
N GLY A 43 -3.37 -6.25 -9.13
CA GLY A 43 -3.12 -5.91 -7.73
C GLY A 43 -2.09 -4.79 -7.57
N LYS A 44 -2.05 -3.83 -8.51
CA LYS A 44 -1.13 -2.68 -8.50
C LYS A 44 -1.05 -1.97 -7.14
N THR A 45 -2.20 -1.82 -6.48
CA THR A 45 -2.28 -1.20 -5.15
C THR A 45 -1.58 -2.02 -4.09
N ILE A 46 -1.91 -3.31 -3.93
CA ILE A 46 -1.28 -4.15 -2.91
C ILE A 46 0.21 -4.34 -3.18
N ILE A 47 0.59 -4.57 -4.44
CA ILE A 47 2.00 -4.68 -4.85
C ILE A 47 2.81 -3.45 -4.45
N ALA A 48 2.29 -2.24 -4.73
CA ALA A 48 2.99 -1.02 -4.38
C ALA A 48 3.07 -0.81 -2.86
N LEU A 49 1.99 -1.07 -2.12
CA LEU A 49 1.98 -0.93 -0.67
C LEU A 49 2.94 -1.94 0.01
N SER A 50 2.87 -3.22 -0.36
CA SER A 50 3.73 -4.26 0.22
C SER A 50 5.21 -4.00 -0.05
N ALA A 51 5.55 -3.41 -1.20
CA ALA A 51 6.93 -3.06 -1.55
C ALA A 51 7.45 -1.81 -0.79
N LEU A 52 6.60 -0.82 -0.53
CA LEU A 52 7.02 0.49 -0.02
C LEU A 52 6.85 0.66 1.50
N LEU A 53 5.92 -0.06 2.13
CA LEU A 53 5.71 0.01 3.58
C LEU A 53 6.94 -0.42 4.40
N PRO A 54 7.69 -1.49 4.05
CA PRO A 54 8.94 -1.82 4.73
C PRO A 54 9.92 -0.66 4.75
N ILE A 55 10.12 -0.04 3.57
CA ILE A 55 11.03 1.10 3.40
C ILE A 55 10.56 2.29 4.24
N ALA A 56 9.26 2.58 4.21
CA ALA A 56 8.71 3.71 4.94
C ALA A 56 8.85 3.56 6.45
N ILE A 57 8.62 2.36 6.98
CA ILE A 57 8.75 2.09 8.42
C ILE A 57 10.22 2.13 8.86
N GLU A 58 11.10 1.45 8.12
CA GLU A 58 12.53 1.38 8.47
C GLU A 58 13.23 2.75 8.46
N ASN A 59 12.72 3.70 7.65
CA ASN A 59 13.33 5.01 7.47
C ASN A 59 12.49 6.16 8.06
N ASP A 60 11.45 5.86 8.86
CA ASP A 60 10.47 6.82 9.40
C ASP A 60 9.92 7.82 8.35
N LEU A 61 9.57 7.28 7.18
CA LEU A 61 8.96 8.05 6.09
C LEU A 61 7.44 7.94 6.12
N ARG A 62 6.79 8.71 5.24
CA ARG A 62 5.34 8.65 4.98
C ARG A 62 5.10 8.42 3.49
N ILE A 63 4.07 7.63 3.17
CA ILE A 63 3.67 7.36 1.78
C ILE A 63 2.57 8.35 1.37
N LEU A 64 2.86 9.22 0.40
CA LEU A 64 1.84 10.03 -0.26
C LEU A 64 1.30 9.26 -1.47
N TYR A 65 0.11 8.67 -1.33
CA TYR A 65 -0.54 7.91 -2.41
C TYR A 65 -1.50 8.81 -3.20
N LEU A 66 -1.19 9.05 -4.48
CA LEU A 66 -2.01 9.87 -5.36
C LEU A 66 -2.92 9.00 -6.23
N CYS A 67 -4.21 9.33 -6.27
CA CYS A 67 -5.21 8.65 -7.08
C CYS A 67 -6.01 9.67 -7.89
N ARG A 68 -6.54 9.24 -9.04
CA ARG A 68 -7.38 10.11 -9.88
C ARG A 68 -8.82 10.21 -9.36
N THR A 69 -9.36 9.13 -8.79
CA THR A 69 -10.76 9.08 -8.36
C THR A 69 -10.92 8.70 -6.89
N HIS A 70 -12.05 9.09 -6.28
CA HIS A 70 -12.38 8.70 -4.91
C HIS A 70 -12.50 7.19 -4.74
N SER A 71 -13.07 6.47 -5.72
CA SER A 71 -13.15 5.00 -5.69
C SER A 71 -11.76 4.33 -5.67
N GLN A 72 -10.80 4.86 -6.43
CA GLN A 72 -9.41 4.38 -6.37
C GLN A 72 -8.79 4.64 -5.00
N ASN A 73 -9.03 5.82 -4.41
CA ASN A 73 -8.56 6.16 -3.07
C ASN A 73 -9.18 5.23 -2.00
N THR A 74 -10.49 4.97 -2.05
CA THR A 74 -11.15 3.96 -1.19
C THR A 74 -10.46 2.60 -1.28
N ARG A 75 -10.05 2.19 -2.50
CA ARG A 75 -9.38 0.91 -2.68
C ARG A 75 -8.05 0.84 -1.93
N VAL A 76 -7.28 1.93 -1.89
CA VAL A 76 -6.01 2.00 -1.14
C VAL A 76 -6.26 1.81 0.35
N ILE A 77 -7.25 2.51 0.92
CA ILE A 77 -7.62 2.37 2.33
C ILE A 77 -8.04 0.93 2.64
N ASN A 78 -8.86 0.31 1.79
CA ASN A 78 -9.29 -1.06 2.00
C ASN A 78 -8.13 -2.07 1.96
N GLU A 79 -7.13 -1.89 1.08
CA GLU A 79 -5.93 -2.73 1.10
C GLU A 79 -5.07 -2.47 2.34
N LEU A 80 -4.94 -1.21 2.81
CA LEU A 80 -4.24 -0.88 4.05
C LEU A 80 -4.89 -1.52 5.29
N ILE A 81 -6.23 -1.56 5.34
CA ILE A 81 -6.97 -2.25 6.41
C ILE A 81 -6.61 -3.74 6.42
N LYS A 82 -6.66 -4.41 5.27
CA LYS A 82 -6.27 -5.82 5.16
C LYS A 82 -4.82 -6.08 5.57
N ILE A 83 -3.91 -5.17 5.20
CA ILE A 83 -2.51 -5.24 5.65
C ILE A 83 -2.45 -5.16 7.18
N SER A 84 -3.16 -4.22 7.79
CA SER A 84 -3.19 -4.06 9.25
C SER A 84 -3.76 -5.31 9.94
N GLU A 85 -4.83 -5.89 9.41
CA GLU A 85 -5.42 -7.14 9.92
C GLU A 85 -4.41 -8.30 9.81
N HIS A 86 -3.77 -8.46 8.66
CA HIS A 86 -2.77 -9.49 8.43
C HIS A 86 -1.56 -9.37 9.37
N MET A 87 -1.09 -8.15 9.62
CA MET A 87 0.01 -7.91 10.56
C MET A 87 -0.37 -8.30 12.00
N LYS A 88 -1.64 -8.10 12.40
CA LYS A 88 -2.15 -8.58 13.68
C LYS A 88 -2.20 -10.11 13.75
N GLU A 89 -2.62 -10.78 12.68
CA GLU A 89 -2.60 -12.26 12.61
C GLU A 89 -1.17 -12.82 12.77
N LEU A 90 -0.18 -12.12 12.25
CA LEU A 90 1.24 -12.44 12.40
C LEU A 90 1.83 -12.04 13.76
N ASN A 91 1.04 -11.47 14.68
CA ASN A 91 1.47 -10.93 15.98
C ASN A 91 2.63 -9.93 15.87
N LEU A 92 2.63 -9.10 14.83
CA LEU A 92 3.63 -8.06 14.65
C LEU A 92 3.27 -6.82 15.47
N ASP A 93 4.20 -6.34 16.30
CA ASP A 93 4.08 -5.07 17.02
C ASP A 93 4.43 -3.89 16.12
N LEU A 94 3.69 -3.77 15.01
CA LEU A 94 3.86 -2.72 14.01
C LEU A 94 2.48 -2.19 13.62
N ASN A 95 2.37 -0.87 13.50
CA ASN A 95 1.13 -0.20 13.14
C ASN A 95 1.24 0.52 11.81
N VAL A 96 0.27 0.30 10.94
CA VAL A 96 0.12 1.03 9.67
C VAL A 96 -1.17 1.84 9.74
N ASN A 97 -1.04 3.15 9.63
CA ASN A 97 -2.17 4.07 9.61
C ASN A 97 -2.34 4.67 8.21
N GLY A 98 -3.58 4.89 7.80
CA GLY A 98 -3.92 5.49 6.52
C GLY A 98 -4.96 6.60 6.69
N LEU A 99 -4.76 7.70 5.98
CA LEU A 99 -5.72 8.81 5.92
C LEU A 99 -6.08 9.06 4.45
N SER A 100 -7.38 9.04 4.16
CA SER A 100 -7.92 9.44 2.85
C SER A 100 -8.36 10.90 2.92
N ILE A 101 -7.75 11.76 2.12
CA ILE A 101 -8.17 13.15 1.99
C ILE A 101 -9.10 13.27 0.78
N ARG A 102 -10.27 13.85 1.00
CA ARG A 102 -11.32 14.02 -0.03
C ARG A 102 -11.89 15.44 0.01
N GLY A 103 -12.68 15.76 -1.02
CA GLY A 103 -13.33 17.07 -1.13
C GLY A 103 -14.31 17.33 0.01
N ARG A 104 -14.63 18.61 0.25
CA ARG A 104 -15.55 19.06 1.31
C ARG A 104 -16.87 18.30 1.30
N ASN A 105 -17.44 18.05 0.11
CA ASN A 105 -18.74 17.41 -0.04
C ASN A 105 -18.79 15.97 0.52
N GLU A 106 -17.64 15.28 0.68
CA GLU A 106 -17.60 13.93 1.26
C GLU A 106 -17.13 13.91 2.71
N MET A 107 -16.56 15.00 3.23
CA MET A 107 -15.92 15.05 4.56
C MET A 107 -16.61 16.01 5.53
N CYS A 108 -17.49 16.88 5.05
CA CYS A 108 -18.23 17.82 5.90
C CYS A 108 -19.43 17.13 6.54
N LEU A 109 -19.52 17.19 7.87
CA LEU A 109 -20.63 16.63 8.64
C LEU A 109 -21.90 17.51 8.60
N ASN A 110 -21.77 18.77 8.19
CA ASN A 110 -22.89 19.70 8.16
C ASN A 110 -23.71 19.49 6.89
N GLU A 111 -24.91 18.95 7.04
CA GLU A 111 -25.91 18.89 5.97
C GLU A 111 -26.46 20.31 5.75
N THR A 112 -26.03 20.98 4.68
CA THR A 112 -26.67 22.21 4.18
C THR A 112 -27.81 21.89 3.24
#